data_AF-V4PKD7-F1
#
_entry.id   AF-V4PKD7-F1
#
_cell.length_a   1.000
_cell.length_b   1.000
_cell.length_c   1.000
_cell.angle_alpha   90.00
_cell.angle_beta   90.00
_cell.angle_gamma   90.00
#
_symmetry.space_group_name_H-M   'P 1'
#
loop_
_entity.id
_entity.type
_entity.pdbx_description
1 polymer ?
#
loop_
_entity_poly.entity_id
_entity_poly.type
_entity_poly.pdbx_seq_one_letter_code
_entity_poly.pdbx_strand_id
1 'polypeptide(L)'
;MQRQAVMSLKNADVVFGRVEIKDRHLCVAMPQSFNACWVTSLSTAIGPMARQEIDREMTPPSSLAAKALSQVFEALGRLLRIDDVIFPEHHLLTTSLYHPEDLTEILAAGDAFARRYPDKAVVIRSLNARDHLAHIGPGCWPIRMIWIIDDIAQDCLPRRDTQRDTALLSQLNLKRQVHGKAITENTLSACVDLYRELYLSTYSKFNPDYETSYLRHLLEESVLELVTLEDSAGQVEAFCALHACGDILSVPLLGYNRRRSQAEGLYRATMLQAVQEAQTRGLRLNLSAGAAAFKRHRGAKPYMEYLLIMDGHLPYWRRWGYAMIGRVLRLMAPALERTAS
;
A
#
# COMPACT_ATOMS: atom_id res chain seq x y z
N MET A 1 13.70 2.37 28.76
CA MET A 1 13.60 3.11 27.48
C MET A 1 14.36 2.34 26.42
N GLN A 2 13.69 1.48 25.65
CA GLN A 2 14.29 0.84 24.47
C GLN A 2 14.41 1.88 23.35
N ARG A 3 15.55 1.91 22.65
CA ARG A 3 15.85 2.86 21.57
C ARG A 3 14.74 2.86 20.52
N GLN A 4 14.09 4.02 20.35
CA GLN A 4 13.24 4.30 19.19
C GLN A 4 14.16 4.51 17.98
N ALA A 5 14.12 3.60 17.01
CA ALA A 5 14.66 3.92 15.71
C ALA A 5 13.67 4.86 15.02
N VAL A 6 14.07 6.11 14.82
CA VAL A 6 13.35 7.01 13.91
C VAL A 6 13.67 6.51 12.50
N MET A 7 12.67 5.99 11.82
CA MET A 7 12.78 5.53 10.45
C MET A 7 11.80 6.35 9.64
N SER A 8 12.32 7.34 8.92
CA SER A 8 11.52 8.36 8.26
C SER A 8 11.36 8.08 6.78
N LEU A 9 10.15 8.32 6.30
CA LEU A 9 9.93 8.71 4.91
C LEU A 9 10.35 10.18 4.81
N LYS A 10 10.88 10.65 3.67
CA LYS A 10 11.24 12.07 3.52
C LYS A 10 10.04 13.01 3.66
N ASN A 11 8.83 12.50 3.43
CA ASN A 11 7.58 13.24 3.53
C ASN A 11 6.71 12.83 4.73
N ALA A 12 7.21 12.03 5.66
CA ALA A 12 6.53 11.74 6.92
C ALA A 12 7.50 11.27 8.02
N ASP A 13 7.40 11.93 9.17
CA ASP A 13 8.10 11.51 10.38
C ASP A 13 7.29 10.43 11.09
N VAL A 14 7.89 9.24 11.27
CA VAL A 14 7.23 8.12 11.93
C VAL A 14 8.15 7.53 12.99
N VAL A 15 7.61 7.36 14.18
CA VAL A 15 8.28 6.69 15.30
C VAL A 15 7.68 5.30 15.45
N PHE A 16 8.55 4.29 15.56
CA PHE A 16 8.12 2.93 15.85
C PHE A 16 8.15 2.65 17.35
N GLY A 17 7.03 2.13 17.83
CA GLY A 17 6.86 1.61 19.18
C GLY A 17 6.76 0.08 19.17
N ARG A 18 6.87 -0.51 20.36
CA ARG A 18 6.56 -1.91 20.58
C ARG A 18 5.45 -2.01 21.61
N VAL A 19 4.46 -2.85 21.33
CA VAL A 19 3.40 -3.20 22.27
C VAL A 19 3.44 -4.70 22.46
N GLU A 20 3.51 -5.14 23.71
CA GLU A 20 3.44 -6.55 24.05
C GLU A 20 1.97 -6.97 24.17
N ILE A 21 1.59 -7.95 23.37
CA ILE A 21 0.25 -8.53 23.37
C ILE A 21 0.45 -10.04 23.47
N LYS A 22 0.02 -10.60 24.62
CA LYS A 22 0.33 -11.99 25.02
C LYS A 22 1.85 -12.21 24.94
N ASP A 23 2.30 -13.19 24.14
CA ASP A 23 3.70 -13.59 24.00
C ASP A 23 4.38 -12.98 22.75
N ARG A 24 3.79 -11.93 22.16
CA ARG A 24 4.31 -11.29 20.94
C ARG A 24 4.54 -9.79 21.14
N HIS A 25 5.61 -9.30 20.53
CA HIS A 25 5.85 -7.87 20.38
C HIS A 25 5.33 -7.41 19.02
N LEU A 26 4.29 -6.58 19.05
CA LEU A 26 3.82 -5.90 17.85
C LEU A 26 4.61 -4.64 17.58
N CYS A 27 4.98 -4.43 16.32
CA CYS A 27 5.51 -3.17 15.84
C CYS A 27 4.37 -2.18 15.63
N VAL A 28 4.48 -0.95 16.15
CA VAL A 28 3.44 0.07 16.03
C VAL A 28 4.01 1.33 15.42
N ALA A 29 3.54 1.68 14.23
CA ALA A 29 3.92 2.93 13.57
C ALA A 29 3.11 4.10 14.13
N MET A 30 3.80 5.15 14.56
CA MET A 30 3.20 6.35 15.17
C MET A 30 3.66 7.58 14.39
N PRO A 31 2.85 8.08 13.46
CA PRO A 31 3.17 9.29 12.73
C PRO A 31 3.28 10.48 13.68
N GLN A 32 4.18 11.40 13.35
CA GLN A 32 4.40 12.65 14.08
C GLN A 32 3.76 13.83 13.34
N SER A 33 3.91 15.04 13.89
CA SER A 33 3.25 16.26 13.38
C SER A 33 3.56 16.56 11.92
N PHE A 34 4.78 16.28 11.44
CA PHE A 34 5.09 16.36 10.02
C PHE A 34 4.68 15.07 9.32
N ASN A 35 3.59 15.14 8.54
CA ASN A 35 3.10 13.98 7.82
C ASN A 35 2.31 14.38 6.57
N ALA A 36 2.98 14.29 5.42
CA ALA A 36 2.39 14.47 4.10
C ALA A 36 2.21 13.14 3.35
N CYS A 37 2.37 12.00 4.01
CA CYS A 37 2.23 10.70 3.37
C CYS A 37 0.85 10.09 3.57
N TRP A 38 0.17 9.69 2.50
CA TRP A 38 -1.20 9.17 2.58
C TRP A 38 -1.29 7.81 3.30
N VAL A 39 -0.18 7.06 3.41
CA VAL A 39 -0.18 5.77 4.13
C VAL A 39 -0.16 5.95 5.64
N THR A 40 0.24 7.11 6.13
CA THR A 40 0.37 7.42 7.56
C THR A 40 -0.51 8.58 8.01
N SER A 41 -1.13 9.35 7.10
CA SER A 41 -2.07 10.44 7.42
C SER A 41 -3.42 10.21 6.72
N LEU A 42 -4.46 10.07 7.54
CA LEU A 42 -5.85 9.96 7.08
C LEU A 42 -6.32 11.26 6.42
N SER A 43 -5.94 12.43 6.97
CA SER A 43 -6.30 13.72 6.37
C SER A 43 -5.62 13.94 5.02
N THR A 44 -4.38 13.46 4.86
CA THR A 44 -3.68 13.45 3.56
C THR A 44 -4.39 12.55 2.56
N ALA A 45 -4.79 11.35 3.00
CA ALA A 45 -5.46 10.36 2.15
C ALA A 45 -6.81 10.89 1.60
N ILE A 46 -7.70 11.38 2.46
CA ILE A 46 -9.04 11.88 2.05
C ILE A 46 -9.02 13.31 1.50
N GLY A 47 -7.92 14.03 1.74
CA GLY A 47 -7.72 15.42 1.34
C GLY A 47 -6.92 15.50 0.04
N PRO A 48 -5.66 15.97 0.11
CA PRO A 48 -4.87 16.28 -1.08
C PRO A 48 -4.61 15.09 -2.00
N MET A 49 -4.47 13.87 -1.48
CA MET A 49 -4.30 12.68 -2.33
C MET A 49 -5.59 12.39 -3.11
N ALA A 50 -6.74 12.34 -2.42
CA ALA A 50 -8.05 12.17 -3.06
C ALA A 50 -8.32 13.23 -4.15
N ARG A 51 -7.92 14.49 -3.94
CA ARG A 51 -8.07 15.53 -4.99
C ARG A 51 -7.27 15.24 -6.25
N GLN A 52 -6.05 14.72 -6.11
CA GLN A 52 -5.25 14.33 -7.27
C GLN A 52 -5.84 13.13 -8.02
N GLU A 53 -6.50 12.21 -7.31
CA GLU A 53 -7.25 11.11 -7.94
C GLU A 53 -8.51 11.64 -8.64
N ILE A 54 -9.27 12.54 -8.01
CA ILE A 54 -10.44 13.19 -8.60
C ILE A 54 -10.06 13.90 -9.90
N ASP A 55 -8.93 14.61 -9.95
CA ASP A 55 -8.47 15.30 -11.16
C ASP A 55 -8.10 14.34 -12.31
N ARG A 56 -7.79 13.08 -12.01
CA ARG A 56 -7.47 12.06 -13.03
C ARG A 56 -8.71 11.32 -13.53
N GLU A 57 -9.63 11.01 -12.62
CA GLU A 57 -10.72 10.07 -12.86
C GLU A 57 -12.06 10.76 -13.14
N MET A 58 -12.20 12.06 -12.81
CA MET A 58 -13.48 12.78 -12.90
C MET A 58 -13.39 14.05 -13.74
N THR A 59 -14.49 14.40 -14.40
CA THR A 59 -14.64 15.63 -15.20
C THR A 59 -15.60 16.63 -14.53
N PRO A 60 -15.47 17.94 -14.81
CA PRO A 60 -16.41 18.94 -14.31
C PRO A 60 -17.86 18.71 -14.81
N PRO A 61 -18.90 19.05 -14.01
CA PRO A 61 -18.83 19.75 -12.73
C PRO A 61 -18.62 18.81 -11.51
N SER A 62 -18.75 17.50 -11.69
CA SER A 62 -18.67 16.52 -10.59
C SER A 62 -17.33 16.55 -9.85
N SER A 63 -16.23 16.79 -10.56
CA SER A 63 -14.89 16.91 -9.96
C SER A 63 -14.75 18.15 -9.08
N LEU A 64 -15.45 19.25 -9.36
CA LEU A 64 -15.42 20.46 -8.53
C LEU A 64 -16.10 20.22 -7.18
N ALA A 65 -17.28 19.61 -7.20
CA ALA A 65 -18.02 19.26 -5.99
C ALA A 65 -17.24 18.26 -5.13
N ALA A 66 -16.65 17.23 -5.75
CA ALA A 66 -15.84 16.23 -5.04
C ALA A 66 -14.57 16.85 -4.43
N LYS A 67 -13.90 17.78 -5.13
CA LYS A 67 -12.73 18.50 -4.59
C LYS A 67 -13.10 19.42 -3.43
N ALA A 68 -14.23 20.13 -3.52
CA ALA A 68 -14.72 20.96 -2.42
C ALA A 68 -15.04 20.10 -1.18
N LEU A 69 -15.70 18.96 -1.37
CA LEU A 69 -15.97 18.00 -0.30
C LEU A 69 -14.67 17.47 0.33
N SER A 70 -13.67 17.14 -0.48
CA SER A 70 -12.35 16.71 -0.01
C SER A 70 -11.62 17.79 0.79
N GLN A 71 -11.70 19.06 0.40
CA GLN A 71 -11.15 20.19 1.19
C GLN A 71 -11.85 20.32 2.55
N VAL A 72 -13.18 20.19 2.58
CA VAL A 72 -13.96 20.21 3.82
C VAL A 72 -13.56 19.03 4.71
N PHE A 73 -13.39 17.83 4.17
CA PHE A 73 -12.97 16.65 4.92
C PHE A 73 -11.55 16.74 5.45
N GLU A 74 -10.62 17.33 4.69
CA GLU A 74 -9.28 17.62 5.19
C GLU A 74 -9.33 18.59 6.38
N ALA A 75 -10.05 19.70 6.25
CA ALA A 75 -10.15 20.72 7.29
C ALA A 75 -10.84 20.17 8.56
N LEU A 76 -11.98 19.51 8.40
CA LEU A 76 -12.69 18.86 9.49
C LEU A 76 -11.86 17.74 10.11
N GLY A 77 -11.17 16.94 9.30
CA GLY A 77 -10.29 15.87 9.77
C GLY A 77 -9.18 16.41 10.68
N ARG A 78 -8.53 17.49 10.28
CA ARG A 78 -7.51 18.16 11.10
C ARG A 78 -8.09 18.75 12.38
N LEU A 79 -9.23 19.44 12.28
CA LEU A 79 -9.92 20.01 13.45
C LEU A 79 -10.32 18.92 14.46
N LEU A 80 -10.78 17.77 13.97
CA LEU A 80 -11.21 16.62 14.76
C LEU A 80 -10.06 15.65 15.10
N ARG A 81 -8.82 16.03 14.75
CA ARG A 81 -7.61 15.28 15.07
C ARG A 81 -7.68 13.82 14.61
N ILE A 82 -8.12 13.59 13.37
CA ILE A 82 -8.23 12.23 12.82
C ILE A 82 -6.87 11.58 12.58
N ASP A 83 -5.80 12.36 12.49
CA ASP A 83 -4.42 11.89 12.28
C ASP A 83 -3.68 11.53 13.58
N ASP A 84 -4.29 11.76 14.75
CA ASP A 84 -3.75 11.25 16.01
C ASP A 84 -4.07 9.76 16.12
N VAL A 85 -3.25 8.96 15.45
CA VAL A 85 -3.46 7.52 15.24
C VAL A 85 -2.19 6.72 15.47
N ILE A 86 -2.38 5.42 15.66
CA ILE A 86 -1.33 4.41 15.57
C ILE A 86 -1.69 3.36 14.53
N PHE A 87 -0.68 2.74 13.92
CA PHE A 87 -0.85 1.66 12.96
C PHE A 87 -0.07 0.42 13.42
N PRO A 88 -0.73 -0.56 14.05
CA PRO A 88 -0.13 -1.85 14.37
C PRO A 88 0.29 -2.60 13.10
N GLU A 89 1.46 -3.23 13.13
CA GLU A 89 2.04 -4.04 12.04
C GLU A 89 2.08 -3.33 10.67
N HIS A 90 2.26 -2.00 10.70
CA HIS A 90 2.36 -1.20 9.49
C HIS A 90 3.81 -0.84 9.16
N HIS A 91 4.40 -1.54 8.19
CA HIS A 91 5.76 -1.30 7.68
C HIS A 91 5.86 -0.12 6.68
N LEU A 92 4.96 0.87 6.78
CA LEU A 92 4.87 2.03 5.87
C LEU A 92 4.68 1.68 4.38
N LEU A 93 4.35 0.43 4.09
CA LEU A 93 4.04 -0.05 2.75
C LEU A 93 2.60 0.32 2.38
N THR A 94 2.36 0.51 1.09
CA THR A 94 1.03 0.90 0.58
C THR A 94 -0.04 -0.16 0.84
N THR A 95 0.35 -1.43 0.98
CA THR A 95 -0.51 -2.55 1.35
C THR A 95 0.08 -3.22 2.59
N SER A 96 -0.68 -3.28 3.68
CA SER A 96 -0.32 -4.07 4.88
C SER A 96 -0.91 -5.47 4.76
N LEU A 97 -0.13 -6.48 5.10
CA LEU A 97 -0.55 -7.88 5.07
C LEU A 97 -0.55 -8.42 6.49
N TYR A 98 -1.48 -9.33 6.79
CA TYR A 98 -1.59 -9.94 8.10
C TYR A 98 -1.81 -11.43 7.95
N HIS A 99 -1.21 -12.21 8.83
CA HIS A 99 -1.69 -13.57 9.06
C HIS A 99 -3.08 -13.50 9.73
N PRO A 100 -4.04 -14.38 9.40
CA PRO A 100 -5.38 -14.34 9.99
C PRO A 100 -5.38 -14.39 11.53
N GLU A 101 -4.46 -15.19 12.09
CA GLU A 101 -4.27 -15.30 13.54
C GLU A 101 -3.78 -13.97 14.12
N ASP A 102 -2.74 -13.38 13.53
CA ASP A 102 -2.16 -12.09 13.95
C ASP A 102 -3.20 -10.98 13.93
N LEU A 103 -4.00 -10.90 12.86
CA LEU A 103 -5.07 -9.92 12.76
C LEU A 103 -6.08 -10.08 13.89
N THR A 104 -6.49 -11.32 14.18
CA THR A 104 -7.43 -11.61 15.27
C THR A 104 -6.87 -11.13 16.61
N GLU A 105 -5.58 -11.35 16.86
CA GLU A 105 -4.91 -10.90 18.08
C GLU A 105 -4.80 -9.37 18.16
N ILE A 106 -4.46 -8.71 17.06
CA ILE A 106 -4.41 -7.25 16.95
C ILE A 106 -5.78 -6.64 17.28
N LEU A 107 -6.85 -7.19 16.70
CA LEU A 107 -8.22 -6.72 16.93
C LEU A 107 -8.66 -6.93 18.39
N ALA A 108 -8.28 -8.05 18.99
CA ALA A 108 -8.56 -8.34 20.40
C ALA A 108 -7.77 -7.43 21.37
N ALA A 109 -6.65 -6.85 20.92
CA ALA A 109 -5.79 -6.00 21.73
C ALA A 109 -6.28 -4.54 21.91
N GLY A 110 -7.51 -4.23 21.51
CA GLY A 110 -8.08 -2.87 21.60
C GLY A 110 -7.88 -2.19 22.96
N ASP A 111 -8.15 -2.90 24.06
CA ASP A 111 -7.96 -2.36 25.42
C ASP A 111 -6.50 -2.10 25.77
N ALA A 112 -5.58 -2.94 25.29
CA ALA A 112 -4.15 -2.74 25.50
C ALA A 112 -3.65 -1.50 24.76
N PHE A 113 -4.09 -1.31 23.51
CA PHE A 113 -3.81 -0.08 22.77
C PHE A 113 -4.42 1.15 23.43
N ALA A 114 -5.68 1.08 23.85
CA ALA A 114 -6.37 2.18 24.53
C ALA A 114 -5.64 2.61 25.82
N ARG A 115 -5.14 1.65 26.63
CA ARG A 115 -4.35 1.96 27.82
C ARG A 115 -2.99 2.58 27.47
N ARG A 116 -2.32 2.09 26.43
CA ARG A 116 -0.98 2.55 26.05
C ARG A 116 -0.97 3.87 25.30
N TYR A 117 -2.04 4.14 24.54
CA TYR A 117 -2.23 5.28 23.65
C TYR A 117 -3.66 5.86 23.83
N PRO A 118 -3.96 6.42 25.01
CA PRO A 118 -5.31 6.86 25.36
C PRO A 118 -5.84 8.01 24.48
N ASP A 119 -4.94 8.73 23.82
CA ASP A 119 -5.22 9.86 22.95
C ASP A 119 -5.11 9.52 21.46
N LYS A 120 -4.99 8.25 21.05
CA LYS A 120 -4.82 7.86 19.64
C LYS A 120 -5.80 6.80 19.20
N ALA A 121 -6.37 6.93 18.01
CA ALA A 121 -7.16 5.86 17.42
C ALA A 121 -6.22 4.75 16.91
N VAL A 122 -6.68 3.51 16.92
CA VAL A 122 -5.95 2.40 16.30
C VAL A 122 -6.48 2.23 14.88
N VAL A 123 -5.60 2.27 13.88
CA VAL A 123 -5.98 2.12 12.48
C VAL A 123 -5.34 0.86 11.92
N ILE A 124 -6.17 -0.11 11.57
CA ILE A 124 -5.73 -1.31 10.85
C ILE A 124 -5.91 -1.04 9.35
N ARG A 125 -4.80 -1.06 8.61
CA ARG A 125 -4.79 -0.78 7.17
C ARG A 125 -5.06 -2.05 6.38
N SER A 126 -5.52 -1.90 5.14
CA SER A 126 -5.54 -2.98 4.14
C SER A 126 -6.42 -4.20 4.46
N LEU A 127 -7.49 -4.02 5.24
CA LEU A 127 -8.56 -5.01 5.27
C LEU A 127 -9.25 -5.04 3.91
N ASN A 128 -9.77 -6.18 3.48
CA ASN A 128 -10.36 -6.31 2.15
C ASN A 128 -11.59 -7.23 2.15
N ALA A 129 -12.50 -7.00 1.20
CA ALA A 129 -13.77 -7.73 1.12
C ALA A 129 -13.63 -9.23 0.84
N ARG A 130 -12.47 -9.69 0.36
CA ARG A 130 -12.20 -11.11 0.08
C ARG A 130 -11.85 -11.87 1.36
N ASP A 131 -10.83 -11.41 2.06
CA ASP A 131 -10.20 -12.14 3.16
C ASP A 131 -10.74 -11.73 4.54
N HIS A 132 -11.29 -10.52 4.64
CA HIS A 132 -11.58 -9.88 5.92
C HIS A 132 -13.05 -9.49 6.07
N LEU A 133 -13.96 -10.14 5.32
CA LEU A 133 -15.39 -9.77 5.29
C LEU A 133 -16.03 -9.74 6.69
N ALA A 134 -15.65 -10.66 7.57
CA ALA A 134 -16.14 -10.74 8.94
C ALA A 134 -15.77 -9.52 9.82
N HIS A 135 -14.77 -8.74 9.42
CA HIS A 135 -14.29 -7.56 10.15
C HIS A 135 -14.75 -6.24 9.52
N ILE A 136 -15.48 -6.29 8.41
CA ILE A 136 -15.94 -5.08 7.71
C ILE A 136 -17.27 -4.62 8.30
N GLY A 137 -17.31 -3.39 8.80
CA GLY A 137 -18.51 -2.81 9.40
C GLY A 137 -18.54 -1.27 9.36
N PRO A 138 -19.42 -0.62 10.15
CA PRO A 138 -19.55 0.84 10.16
C PRO A 138 -18.29 1.61 10.60
N GLY A 139 -17.36 0.95 11.30
CA GLY A 139 -16.04 1.50 11.65
C GLY A 139 -15.01 1.42 10.52
N CYS A 140 -15.36 0.80 9.38
CA CYS A 140 -14.47 0.65 8.23
C CYS A 140 -14.69 1.77 7.21
N TRP A 141 -13.59 2.36 6.76
CA TRP A 141 -13.53 3.33 5.69
C TRP A 141 -13.15 2.62 4.39
N PRO A 142 -14.02 2.57 3.37
CA PRO A 142 -13.62 2.11 2.05
C PRO A 142 -12.68 3.16 1.45
N ILE A 143 -11.51 2.72 0.99
CA ILE A 143 -10.46 3.64 0.53
C ILE A 143 -10.09 3.49 -0.93
N ARG A 144 -10.04 2.26 -1.47
CA ARG A 144 -9.66 2.01 -2.86
C ARG A 144 -9.99 0.59 -3.31
N MET A 145 -10.01 0.36 -4.62
CA MET A 145 -10.10 -0.97 -5.22
C MET A 145 -8.71 -1.59 -5.37
N ILE A 146 -8.54 -2.80 -4.84
CA ILE A 146 -7.36 -3.64 -5.05
C ILE A 146 -7.70 -4.83 -5.96
N TRP A 147 -6.67 -5.47 -6.49
CA TRP A 147 -6.80 -6.53 -7.48
C TRP A 147 -6.02 -7.77 -7.03
N ILE A 148 -6.72 -8.89 -6.86
CA ILE A 148 -6.12 -10.14 -6.34
C ILE A 148 -6.27 -11.24 -7.38
N ILE A 149 -5.20 -12.01 -7.57
CA ILE A 149 -5.21 -13.28 -8.30
C ILE A 149 -5.14 -14.42 -7.28
N ASP A 150 -6.11 -15.31 -7.33
CA ASP A 150 -6.29 -16.37 -6.33
C ASP A 150 -5.48 -17.61 -6.68
N ASP A 151 -5.47 -18.00 -7.96
CA ASP A 151 -4.69 -19.10 -8.46
C ASP A 151 -3.92 -18.61 -9.68
N ILE A 152 -2.59 -18.50 -9.56
CA ILE A 152 -1.77 -18.00 -10.66
C ILE A 152 -1.84 -18.94 -11.87
N ALA A 153 -1.82 -20.25 -11.66
CA ALA A 153 -1.82 -21.26 -12.71
C ALA A 153 -3.16 -21.31 -13.45
N GLN A 154 -4.28 -21.15 -12.74
CA GLN A 154 -5.62 -21.19 -13.34
C GLN A 154 -6.08 -19.83 -13.86
N ASP A 155 -5.95 -18.77 -13.06
CA ASP A 155 -6.57 -17.48 -13.36
C ASP A 155 -5.66 -16.57 -14.21
N CYS A 156 -4.33 -16.70 -14.13
CA CYS A 156 -3.38 -15.76 -14.72
C CYS A 156 -2.58 -16.31 -15.91
N LEU A 157 -1.85 -17.42 -15.75
CA LEU A 157 -0.95 -17.96 -16.79
C LEU A 157 -1.65 -18.29 -18.12
N PRO A 158 -2.89 -18.80 -18.14
CA PRO A 158 -3.58 -19.11 -19.41
C PRO A 158 -4.07 -17.86 -20.15
N ARG A 159 -4.03 -16.67 -19.53
CA ARG A 159 -4.53 -15.44 -20.15
C ARG A 159 -3.64 -15.03 -21.31
N ARG A 160 -4.29 -14.65 -22.43
CA ARG A 160 -3.62 -14.18 -23.65
C ARG A 160 -2.60 -13.06 -23.39
N ASP A 161 -2.96 -12.09 -22.54
CA ASP A 161 -2.06 -10.96 -22.26
C ASP A 161 -0.87 -11.39 -21.37
N THR A 162 -1.04 -12.35 -20.45
CA THR A 162 0.07 -12.94 -19.69
C THR A 162 1.04 -13.71 -20.59
N GLN A 163 0.53 -14.48 -21.55
CA GLN A 163 1.36 -15.19 -22.53
C GLN A 163 2.15 -14.21 -23.41
N ARG A 164 1.52 -13.11 -23.83
CA ARG A 164 2.20 -12.04 -24.57
C ARG A 164 3.27 -11.34 -23.75
N ASP A 165 3.04 -11.13 -22.45
CA ASP A 165 4.05 -10.58 -21.55
C ASP A 165 5.25 -11.52 -21.45
N THR A 166 4.99 -12.82 -21.35
CA THR A 166 6.03 -13.85 -21.27
C THR A 166 6.88 -13.89 -22.53
N ALA A 167 6.25 -13.86 -23.70
CA ALA A 167 6.95 -13.78 -24.97
C ALA A 167 7.80 -12.50 -25.08
N LEU A 168 7.26 -11.36 -24.67
CA LEU A 168 8.00 -10.10 -24.66
C LEU A 168 9.21 -10.15 -23.73
N LEU A 169 9.05 -10.66 -22.51
CA LEU A 169 10.14 -10.78 -21.55
C LEU A 169 11.29 -11.63 -22.11
N SER A 170 10.99 -12.71 -22.84
CA SER A 170 12.01 -13.57 -23.47
C SER A 170 12.85 -12.86 -24.54
N GLN A 171 12.35 -11.75 -25.08
CA GLN A 171 13.03 -10.93 -26.08
C GLN A 171 13.81 -9.77 -25.44
N LEU A 172 13.55 -9.48 -24.16
CA LEU A 172 14.30 -8.48 -23.43
C LEU A 172 15.66 -9.06 -23.04
N ASN A 173 16.73 -8.44 -23.54
CA ASN A 173 18.10 -8.74 -23.12
C ASN A 173 18.40 -8.15 -21.72
N LEU A 174 17.56 -8.49 -20.74
CA LEU A 174 17.68 -8.05 -19.36
C LEU A 174 17.91 -9.27 -18.46
N LYS A 175 18.89 -9.14 -17.56
CA LYS A 175 19.21 -10.12 -16.55
C LYS A 175 18.33 -9.89 -15.32
N ARG A 176 17.62 -10.94 -14.92
CA ARG A 176 16.88 -10.98 -13.67
C ARG A 176 17.82 -11.23 -12.48
N GLN A 177 17.69 -10.46 -11.40
CA GLN A 177 18.34 -10.74 -10.12
C GLN A 177 17.36 -10.58 -8.96
N VAL A 178 17.57 -11.34 -7.87
CA VAL A 178 16.79 -11.26 -6.63
C VAL A 178 17.74 -10.84 -5.51
N HIS A 179 17.31 -9.83 -4.73
CA HIS A 179 18.10 -9.20 -3.70
C HIS A 179 17.35 -9.20 -2.38
N GLY A 180 18.01 -9.68 -1.32
CA GLY A 180 17.60 -9.49 0.07
C GLY A 180 18.60 -8.60 0.81
N LYS A 181 19.04 -9.00 2.00
CA LYS A 181 20.04 -8.28 2.81
C LYS A 181 21.37 -7.95 2.11
N ALA A 182 21.76 -8.75 1.11
CA ALA A 182 23.03 -8.61 0.39
C ALA A 182 23.00 -7.58 -0.76
N ILE A 183 21.93 -6.79 -0.88
CA ILE A 183 21.85 -5.75 -1.92
C ILE A 183 22.95 -4.70 -1.77
N THR A 184 23.55 -4.31 -2.89
CA THR A 184 24.52 -3.20 -2.91
C THR A 184 23.81 -1.86 -2.75
N GLU A 185 24.50 -0.85 -2.21
CA GLU A 185 23.93 0.50 -2.10
C GLU A 185 23.60 1.10 -3.46
N ASN A 186 24.43 0.84 -4.48
CA ASN A 186 24.20 1.34 -5.84
C ASN A 186 22.90 0.78 -6.44
N THR A 187 22.69 -0.54 -6.32
CA THR A 187 21.46 -1.20 -6.79
C THR A 187 20.23 -0.68 -6.04
N LEU A 188 20.33 -0.55 -4.71
CA LEU A 188 19.23 -0.05 -3.88
C LEU A 188 18.88 1.40 -4.21
N SER A 189 19.89 2.27 -4.38
CA SER A 189 19.69 3.66 -4.80
C SER A 189 19.01 3.74 -6.16
N ALA A 190 19.46 2.95 -7.14
CA ALA A 190 18.83 2.90 -8.46
C ALA A 190 17.35 2.47 -8.38
N CYS A 191 17.00 1.50 -7.52
CA CYS A 191 15.61 1.12 -7.29
C CYS A 191 14.80 2.29 -6.68
N VAL A 192 15.34 2.98 -5.68
CA VAL A 192 14.67 4.15 -5.09
C VAL A 192 14.44 5.26 -6.11
N ASP A 193 15.41 5.53 -6.98
CA ASP A 193 15.28 6.56 -8.03
C ASP A 193 14.19 6.21 -9.04
N LEU A 194 14.17 4.95 -9.53
CA LEU A 194 13.12 4.45 -10.41
C LEU A 194 11.72 4.51 -9.75
N TYR A 195 11.64 4.21 -8.44
CA TYR A 195 10.41 4.35 -7.67
C TYR A 195 9.96 5.80 -7.61
N ARG A 196 10.87 6.74 -7.27
CA ARG A 196 10.52 8.15 -7.15
C ARG A 196 10.05 8.73 -8.48
N GLU A 197 10.71 8.40 -9.59
CA GLU A 197 10.31 8.83 -10.92
C GLU A 197 8.88 8.37 -11.26
N LEU A 198 8.54 7.12 -10.92
CA LEU A 198 7.20 6.60 -11.15
C LEU A 198 6.18 7.17 -10.13
N TYR A 199 6.41 6.96 -8.84
CA TYR A 199 5.40 7.22 -7.82
C TYR A 199 5.33 8.66 -7.33
N LEU A 200 6.44 9.38 -7.23
CA LEU A 200 6.42 10.76 -6.74
C LEU A 200 6.24 11.76 -7.89
N SER A 201 7.05 11.63 -8.94
CA SER A 201 7.02 12.57 -10.06
C SER A 201 5.79 12.39 -10.96
N THR A 202 5.32 11.15 -11.15
CA THR A 202 4.18 10.89 -12.05
C THR A 202 2.86 10.79 -11.30
N TYR A 203 2.82 10.02 -10.21
CA TYR A 203 1.56 9.76 -9.50
C TYR A 203 1.28 10.74 -8.37
N SER A 204 2.13 10.91 -7.37
CA SER A 204 1.83 11.84 -6.29
C SER A 204 3.02 12.04 -5.36
N LYS A 205 3.32 13.30 -5.03
CA LYS A 205 4.22 13.64 -3.93
C LYS A 205 3.74 13.17 -2.54
N PHE A 206 2.48 12.76 -2.41
CA PHE A 206 1.90 12.24 -1.18
C PHE A 206 2.09 10.71 -1.04
N ASN A 207 2.58 10.01 -2.08
CA ASN A 207 3.05 8.63 -1.93
C ASN A 207 4.25 8.57 -0.98
N PRO A 208 4.53 7.42 -0.35
CA PRO A 208 5.69 7.28 0.54
C PRO A 208 6.99 7.66 -0.18
N ASP A 209 7.75 8.61 0.36
CA ASP A 209 9.06 8.98 -0.18
C ASP A 209 10.15 8.23 0.60
N TYR A 210 10.46 7.01 0.15
CA TYR A 210 11.37 6.12 0.85
C TYR A 210 12.84 6.58 0.78
N GLU A 211 13.53 6.50 1.90
CA GLU A 211 14.99 6.54 1.94
C GLU A 211 15.61 5.16 1.71
N THR A 212 16.83 5.11 1.16
CA THR A 212 17.55 3.85 0.99
C THR A 212 17.80 3.16 2.34
N SER A 213 18.06 3.94 3.38
CA SER A 213 18.20 3.48 4.77
C SER A 213 16.99 2.67 5.25
N TYR A 214 15.77 3.14 4.96
CA TYR A 214 14.55 2.45 5.37
C TYR A 214 14.30 1.18 4.55
N LEU A 215 14.49 1.22 3.23
CA LEU A 215 14.35 0.01 2.41
C LEU A 215 15.42 -1.04 2.77
N ARG A 216 16.64 -0.61 3.10
CA ARG A 216 17.70 -1.48 3.62
C ARG A 216 17.25 -2.18 4.90
N HIS A 217 16.66 -1.44 5.84
CA HIS A 217 16.10 -2.04 7.05
C HIS A 217 15.03 -3.09 6.74
N LEU A 218 14.08 -2.80 5.84
CA LEU A 218 13.05 -3.78 5.45
C LEU A 218 13.65 -5.05 4.79
N LEU A 219 14.76 -4.92 4.05
CA LEU A 219 15.47 -6.07 3.48
C LEU A 219 16.25 -6.87 4.54
N GLU A 220 16.81 -6.20 5.54
CA GLU A 220 17.52 -6.84 6.67
C GLU A 220 16.56 -7.63 7.56
N GLU A 221 15.37 -7.08 7.84
CA GLU A 221 14.31 -7.76 8.58
C GLU A 221 13.53 -8.78 7.74
N SER A 222 13.91 -8.98 6.48
CA SER A 222 13.24 -9.89 5.53
C SER A 222 11.75 -9.58 5.33
N VAL A 223 11.34 -8.32 5.55
CA VAL A 223 10.00 -7.82 5.21
C VAL A 223 9.86 -7.67 3.69
N LEU A 224 10.96 -7.33 3.00
CA LEU A 224 10.99 -7.21 1.55
C LEU A 224 12.04 -8.11 0.91
N GLU A 225 11.82 -8.44 -0.35
CA GLU A 225 12.84 -8.80 -1.33
C GLU A 225 12.71 -7.88 -2.54
N LEU A 226 13.80 -7.56 -3.24
CA LEU A 226 13.75 -6.82 -4.50
C LEU A 226 14.09 -7.74 -5.66
N VAL A 227 13.30 -7.68 -6.74
CA VAL A 227 13.64 -8.28 -8.02
C VAL A 227 14.01 -7.17 -8.99
N THR A 228 15.21 -7.23 -9.56
CA THR A 228 15.70 -6.28 -10.57
C THR A 228 15.76 -6.95 -11.94
N LEU A 229 15.54 -6.13 -12.98
CA LEU A 229 15.85 -6.42 -14.37
C LEU A 229 16.97 -5.48 -14.79
N GLU A 230 18.14 -6.03 -15.10
CA GLU A 230 19.38 -5.30 -15.34
C GLU A 230 19.84 -5.46 -16.78
N ASP A 231 20.40 -4.41 -17.38
CA ASP A 231 21.00 -4.51 -18.70
C ASP A 231 22.37 -5.23 -18.67
N SER A 232 23.01 -5.35 -19.84
CA SER A 232 24.33 -5.98 -19.96
C SER A 232 25.45 -5.22 -19.23
N ALA A 233 25.25 -3.95 -18.90
CA ALA A 233 26.18 -3.14 -18.11
C ALA A 233 25.92 -3.24 -16.59
N GLY A 234 24.88 -3.97 -16.17
CA GLY A 234 24.46 -4.09 -14.77
C GLY A 234 23.63 -2.91 -14.27
N GLN A 235 23.15 -2.04 -15.16
CA GLN A 235 22.24 -0.95 -14.80
C GLN A 235 20.85 -1.51 -14.53
N VAL A 236 20.24 -1.14 -13.40
CA VAL A 236 18.85 -1.49 -13.10
C VAL A 236 17.93 -0.71 -14.03
N GLU A 237 17.22 -1.43 -14.89
CA GLU A 237 16.27 -0.90 -15.87
C GLU A 237 14.83 -1.00 -15.36
N ALA A 238 14.54 -1.98 -14.51
CA ALA A 238 13.29 -2.06 -13.79
C ALA A 238 13.44 -2.86 -12.51
N PHE A 239 12.53 -2.66 -11.57
CA PHE A 239 12.48 -3.45 -10.35
C PHE A 239 11.06 -3.54 -9.76
N CYS A 240 10.83 -4.55 -8.94
CA CYS A 240 9.72 -4.59 -8.00
C CYS A 240 10.16 -5.06 -6.62
N ALA A 241 9.48 -4.57 -5.60
CA ALA A 241 9.59 -5.12 -4.25
C ALA A 241 8.51 -6.18 -4.04
N LEU A 242 8.86 -7.25 -3.34
CA LEU A 242 8.01 -8.37 -2.98
C LEU A 242 7.84 -8.38 -1.47
N HIS A 243 6.60 -8.41 -1.02
CA HIS A 243 6.24 -8.54 0.40
C HIS A 243 5.24 -9.68 0.54
N ALA A 244 5.65 -10.76 1.21
CA ALA A 244 4.82 -11.94 1.43
C ALA A 244 4.46 -12.09 2.91
N CYS A 245 3.24 -12.51 3.19
CA CYS A 245 2.79 -12.85 4.53
C CYS A 245 1.71 -13.95 4.41
N GLY A 246 1.89 -15.05 5.13
CA GLY A 246 1.01 -16.21 4.98
C GLY A 246 0.99 -16.74 3.54
N ASP A 247 -0.20 -16.82 2.96
CA ASP A 247 -0.44 -17.36 1.61
C ASP A 247 -0.53 -16.29 0.51
N ILE A 248 -0.19 -15.03 0.82
CA ILE A 248 -0.36 -13.91 -0.11
C ILE A 248 0.95 -13.13 -0.31
N LEU A 249 1.25 -12.86 -1.58
CA LEU A 249 2.32 -11.98 -2.03
C LEU A 249 1.73 -10.64 -2.47
N SER A 250 2.41 -9.54 -2.17
CA SER A 250 2.07 -8.21 -2.68
C SER A 250 3.29 -7.52 -3.30
N VAL A 251 3.02 -6.53 -4.15
CA VAL A 251 4.04 -5.73 -4.84
C VAL A 251 3.94 -4.27 -4.37
N PRO A 252 4.48 -3.91 -3.19
CA PRO A 252 4.26 -2.60 -2.60
C PRO A 252 5.07 -1.47 -3.27
N LEU A 253 6.16 -1.81 -3.96
CA LEU A 253 7.00 -0.87 -4.71
C LEU A 253 7.31 -1.42 -6.10
N LEU A 254 7.39 -0.51 -7.07
CA LEU A 254 7.75 -0.81 -8.45
C LEU A 254 8.44 0.41 -9.07
N GLY A 255 9.33 0.18 -10.03
CA GLY A 255 9.89 1.24 -10.86
C GLY A 255 10.47 0.68 -12.14
N TYR A 256 10.56 1.51 -13.18
CA TYR A 256 11.19 1.15 -14.44
C TYR A 256 11.67 2.39 -15.17
N ASN A 257 12.67 2.23 -16.03
CA ASN A 257 13.26 3.30 -16.82
C ASN A 257 12.25 3.81 -17.85
N ARG A 258 11.67 4.99 -17.58
CA ARG A 258 10.63 5.57 -18.44
C ARG A 258 11.19 6.33 -19.64
N ARG A 259 12.52 6.44 -19.76
CA ARG A 259 13.18 6.99 -20.96
C ARG A 259 13.20 6.00 -22.11
N ARG A 260 13.02 4.71 -21.82
CA ARG A 260 12.89 3.65 -22.83
C ARG A 260 11.50 3.62 -23.45
N SER A 261 11.41 3.03 -24.64
CA SER A 261 10.15 2.99 -25.37
C SER A 261 9.12 2.14 -24.61
N GLN A 262 7.89 2.64 -24.51
CA GLN A 262 6.78 1.88 -23.91
C GLN A 262 6.55 0.53 -24.64
N ALA A 263 6.90 0.45 -25.93
CA ALA A 263 6.80 -0.78 -26.72
C ALA A 263 7.67 -1.92 -26.18
N GLU A 264 8.76 -1.60 -25.47
CA GLU A 264 9.63 -2.58 -24.81
C GLU A 264 8.95 -3.22 -23.59
N GLY A 265 7.89 -2.60 -23.05
CA GLY A 265 7.02 -3.19 -22.05
C GLY A 265 7.68 -3.50 -20.70
N LEU A 266 8.63 -2.67 -20.25
CA LEU A 266 9.29 -2.85 -18.93
C LEU A 266 8.30 -3.00 -17.76
N TYR A 267 7.22 -2.21 -17.74
CA TYR A 267 6.16 -2.39 -16.74
C TYR A 267 5.56 -3.80 -16.76
N ARG A 268 5.29 -4.34 -17.96
CA ARG A 268 4.74 -5.69 -18.15
C ARG A 268 5.73 -6.74 -17.67
N ALA A 269 7.00 -6.57 -18.04
CA ALA A 269 8.11 -7.45 -17.64
C ALA A 269 8.28 -7.51 -16.11
N THR A 270 8.23 -6.36 -15.44
CA THR A 270 8.32 -6.25 -13.99
C THR A 270 7.13 -6.91 -13.28
N MET A 271 5.91 -6.65 -13.75
CA MET A 271 4.71 -7.27 -13.17
C MET A 271 4.72 -8.80 -13.36
N LEU A 272 5.26 -9.29 -14.48
CA LEU A 272 5.43 -10.71 -14.72
C LEU A 272 6.41 -11.36 -13.71
N GLN A 273 7.42 -10.62 -13.22
CA GLN A 273 8.30 -11.13 -12.16
C GLN A 273 7.52 -11.47 -10.90
N ALA A 274 6.56 -10.61 -10.50
CA ALA A 274 5.73 -10.88 -9.33
C ALA A 274 4.78 -12.07 -9.55
N VAL A 275 4.26 -12.24 -10.77
CA VAL A 275 3.45 -13.42 -11.13
C VAL A 275 4.28 -14.71 -11.06
N GLN A 276 5.49 -14.70 -11.60
CA GLN A 276 6.39 -15.86 -11.55
C GLN A 276 6.79 -16.22 -10.12
N GLU A 277 7.03 -15.21 -9.28
CA GLU A 277 7.36 -15.40 -7.86
C GLU A 277 6.17 -15.94 -7.07
N ALA A 278 4.97 -15.39 -7.27
CA ALA A 278 3.75 -15.93 -6.68
C ALA A 278 3.51 -17.39 -7.10
N GLN A 279 3.66 -17.70 -8.39
CA GLN A 279 3.53 -19.07 -8.89
C GLN A 279 4.55 -20.03 -8.27
N THR A 280 5.82 -19.63 -8.25
CA THR A 280 6.92 -20.48 -7.76
C THR A 280 6.73 -20.81 -6.28
N ARG A 281 6.21 -19.85 -5.50
CA ARG A 281 5.98 -20.00 -4.06
C ARG A 281 4.60 -20.56 -3.72
N GLY A 282 3.73 -20.79 -4.71
CA GLY A 282 2.35 -21.24 -4.49
C GLY A 282 1.48 -20.21 -3.74
N LEU A 283 1.74 -18.92 -3.94
CA LEU A 283 1.06 -17.83 -3.25
C LEU A 283 -0.01 -17.16 -4.13
N ARG A 284 -1.05 -16.63 -3.49
CA ARG A 284 -1.96 -15.65 -4.09
C ARG A 284 -1.22 -14.34 -4.34
N LEU A 285 -1.68 -13.54 -5.30
CA LEU A 285 -1.02 -12.28 -5.65
C LEU A 285 -1.97 -11.08 -5.51
N ASN A 286 -1.69 -10.23 -4.52
CA ASN A 286 -2.32 -8.93 -4.35
C ASN A 286 -1.53 -7.86 -5.12
N LEU A 287 -2.09 -7.43 -6.26
CA LEU A 287 -1.51 -6.43 -7.12
C LEU A 287 -1.79 -4.99 -6.65
N SER A 288 -2.41 -4.79 -5.48
CA SER A 288 -2.85 -3.50 -4.95
C SER A 288 -3.73 -2.72 -5.95
N ALA A 289 -3.82 -1.40 -5.78
CA ALA A 289 -4.64 -0.49 -6.59
C ALA A 289 -3.96 -0.03 -7.90
N GLY A 290 -4.72 0.63 -8.76
CA GLY A 290 -4.26 1.18 -10.04
C GLY A 290 -4.20 0.17 -11.19
N ALA A 291 -4.02 0.65 -12.42
CA ALA A 291 -3.90 -0.14 -13.66
C ALA A 291 -5.00 -1.23 -13.82
N ALA A 292 -6.25 -0.88 -13.52
CA ALA A 292 -7.39 -1.81 -13.46
C ALA A 292 -7.51 -2.72 -14.69
N ALA A 293 -7.54 -2.15 -15.89
CA ALA A 293 -7.67 -2.91 -17.13
C ALA A 293 -6.50 -3.90 -17.34
N PHE A 294 -5.27 -3.45 -17.07
CA PHE A 294 -4.07 -4.29 -17.16
C PHE A 294 -4.17 -5.53 -16.26
N LYS A 295 -4.60 -5.34 -15.01
CA LYS A 295 -4.71 -6.41 -14.00
C LYS A 295 -5.86 -7.36 -14.31
N ARG A 296 -7.01 -6.82 -14.73
CA ARG A 296 -8.19 -7.60 -15.15
C ARG A 296 -7.86 -8.52 -16.32
N HIS A 297 -7.15 -8.03 -17.33
CA HIS A 297 -6.74 -8.84 -18.48
C HIS A 297 -5.76 -9.98 -18.12
N ARG A 298 -5.16 -9.92 -16.93
CA ARG A 298 -4.26 -10.94 -16.36
C ARG A 298 -4.95 -11.77 -15.27
N GLY A 299 -6.28 -11.76 -15.23
CA GLY A 299 -7.08 -12.62 -14.36
C GLY A 299 -7.31 -12.12 -12.95
N ALA A 300 -6.82 -10.92 -12.61
CA ALA A 300 -7.06 -10.37 -11.28
C ALA A 300 -8.52 -9.96 -11.11
N LYS A 301 -9.06 -10.23 -9.93
CA LYS A 301 -10.43 -9.87 -9.52
C LYS A 301 -10.39 -8.64 -8.60
N PRO A 302 -11.33 -7.70 -8.75
CA PRO A 302 -11.35 -6.50 -7.93
C PRO A 302 -12.00 -6.76 -6.56
N TYR A 303 -11.45 -6.16 -5.51
CA TYR A 303 -12.01 -6.15 -4.16
C TYR A 303 -11.84 -4.77 -3.53
N MET A 304 -12.82 -4.31 -2.76
CA MET A 304 -12.69 -3.08 -1.97
C MET A 304 -11.71 -3.29 -0.82
N GLU A 305 -10.80 -2.35 -0.64
CA GLU A 305 -9.90 -2.25 0.51
C GLU A 305 -10.42 -1.20 1.50
N TYR A 306 -10.23 -1.49 2.79
CA TYR A 306 -10.73 -0.72 3.90
C TYR A 306 -9.63 -0.39 4.92
N LEU A 307 -9.81 0.74 5.59
CA LEU A 307 -9.19 1.01 6.88
C LEU A 307 -10.20 0.70 7.99
N LEU A 308 -9.83 -0.10 8.98
CA LEU A 308 -10.63 -0.25 10.19
C LEU A 308 -10.14 0.74 11.25
N ILE A 309 -11.06 1.53 11.79
CA ILE A 309 -10.79 2.50 12.84
C ILE A 309 -11.34 1.98 14.17
N MET A 310 -10.46 1.78 15.16
CA MET A 310 -10.84 1.50 16.54
C MET A 310 -10.64 2.77 17.37
N ASP A 311 -11.75 3.45 17.66
CA ASP A 311 -11.79 4.76 18.31
C ASP A 311 -12.66 4.77 19.57
N GLY A 312 -13.13 3.61 20.03
CA GLY A 312 -14.12 3.47 21.11
C GLY A 312 -13.72 4.14 22.42
N HIS A 313 -12.42 4.20 22.72
CA HIS A 313 -11.85 4.84 23.92
C HIS A 313 -11.69 6.37 23.80
N LEU A 314 -11.90 6.94 22.61
CA LEU A 314 -11.70 8.37 22.39
C LEU A 314 -12.93 9.20 22.78
N PRO A 315 -12.75 10.52 23.06
CA PRO A 315 -13.85 11.44 23.27
C PRO A 315 -14.83 11.48 22.08
N TYR A 316 -16.11 11.73 22.38
CA TYR A 316 -17.20 11.65 21.40
C TYR A 316 -16.98 12.54 20.16
N TRP A 317 -16.35 13.70 20.29
CA TRP A 317 -16.12 14.62 19.18
C TRP A 317 -15.13 14.05 18.15
N ARG A 318 -14.14 13.26 18.58
CA ARG A 318 -13.23 12.53 17.68
C ARG A 318 -13.95 11.40 16.98
N ARG A 319 -14.68 10.60 17.75
CA ARG A 319 -15.48 9.48 17.25
C ARG A 319 -16.49 9.93 16.21
N TRP A 320 -17.12 11.08 16.43
CA TRP A 320 -18.01 11.70 15.47
C TRP A 320 -17.30 12.02 14.15
N GLY A 321 -16.08 12.56 14.20
CA GLY A 321 -15.26 12.81 13.01
C GLY A 321 -15.00 11.55 12.19
N TYR A 322 -14.59 10.46 12.86
CA TYR A 322 -14.35 9.19 12.19
C TYR A 322 -15.63 8.59 11.58
N ALA A 323 -16.72 8.60 12.33
CA ALA A 323 -18.00 8.05 11.89
C ALA A 323 -18.63 8.84 10.74
N MET A 324 -18.56 10.17 10.78
CA MET A 324 -19.11 11.05 9.75
C MET A 324 -18.37 10.88 8.42
N ILE A 325 -17.04 10.95 8.43
CA ILE A 325 -16.22 10.74 7.22
C ILE A 325 -16.44 9.33 6.67
N GLY A 326 -16.37 8.30 7.53
CA GLY A 326 -16.60 6.91 7.14
C GLY A 326 -17.98 6.68 6.51
N ARG A 327 -19.02 7.35 7.02
CA ARG A 327 -20.37 7.29 6.44
C ARG A 327 -20.38 7.83 5.01
N VAL A 328 -19.75 8.98 4.76
CA VAL A 328 -19.73 9.56 3.41
C VAL A 328 -18.89 8.71 2.46
N LEU A 329 -17.72 8.22 2.89
CA LEU A 329 -16.91 7.30 2.08
C LEU A 329 -17.70 6.04 1.68
N ARG A 330 -18.50 5.47 2.59
CA ARG A 330 -19.38 4.33 2.26
C ARG A 330 -20.48 4.68 1.27
N LEU A 331 -21.04 5.89 1.32
CA LEU A 331 -21.99 6.35 0.29
C LEU A 331 -21.32 6.50 -1.09
N MET A 332 -20.02 6.79 -1.11
CA MET A 332 -19.22 6.91 -2.33
C MET A 332 -18.68 5.56 -2.83
N ALA A 333 -18.65 4.52 -1.98
CA ALA A 333 -18.09 3.21 -2.32
C ALA A 333 -18.65 2.59 -3.61
N PRO A 334 -19.97 2.65 -3.91
CA PRO A 334 -20.50 2.14 -5.19
C PRO A 334 -19.92 2.84 -6.42
N ALA A 335 -19.50 4.11 -6.29
CA ALA A 335 -18.83 4.81 -7.39
C ALA A 335 -17.42 4.25 -7.66
N LEU A 336 -16.69 3.89 -6.60
CA LEU A 336 -15.38 3.23 -6.70
C LEU A 336 -15.51 1.81 -7.26
N GLU A 337 -16.54 1.05 -6.89
CA GLU A 337 -16.76 -0.29 -7.44
C GLU A 337 -17.04 -0.27 -8.96
N ARG A 338 -17.71 0.79 -9.44
CA ARG A 338 -17.95 0.99 -10.88
C ARG A 338 -16.68 1.25 -11.69
N THR A 339 -15.65 1.85 -11.10
CA THR A 339 -14.36 2.02 -11.81
C THR A 339 -13.60 0.70 -11.96
N ALA A 340 -13.95 -0.30 -11.16
CA ALA A 340 -13.41 -1.64 -11.23
C ALA A 340 -14.24 -2.63 -12.06
N SER A 341 -15.46 -2.25 -12.45
CA SER A 341 -16.32 -2.97 -13.41
C SER A 341 -15.83 -2.75 -14.84
#